data_AF-A0A6S7JX33-F1
#
_entry.id   AF-A0A6S7JX33-F1
#
_cell.length_a   1.000
_cell.length_b   1.000
_cell.length_c   1.000
_cell.angle_alpha   90.00
_cell.angle_beta   90.00
_cell.angle_gamma   90.00
#
_symmetry.space_group_name_H-M   'P 1'
#
loop_
_entity.id
_entity.type
_entity.pdbx_description
1 polymer ?
#
loop_
_entity_poly.entity_id
_entity_poly.type
_entity_poly.pdbx_seq_one_letter_code
_entity_poly.pdbx_strand_id
1 'polypeptide(L)'
;GLCDVTPEGFAHLTHMLMSLAGGKVILVLEGGYNLTSVAESLCSCVTTLLGDPCPLLEPYSVSDSALDSINSTVRVHSQYWRNLKQDDPVN
;
A
#
# COMPACT_ATOMS: atom_id res chain seq x y z
N GLY A 1 0.53 4.14 -15.73
CA GLY A 1 1.52 3.69 -14.74
C GLY A 1 2.71 4.63 -14.60
N LEU A 2 2.57 5.94 -14.88
CA LEU A 2 3.65 6.93 -14.69
C LEU A 2 3.72 7.38 -13.22
N CYS A 3 3.73 6.40 -12.32
CA CYS A 3 3.85 6.59 -10.88
C CYS A 3 5.22 6.06 -10.48
N ASP A 4 5.80 6.64 -9.42
CA ASP A 4 7.16 6.31 -8.98
C ASP A 4 7.14 5.39 -7.73
N VAL A 5 6.32 4.34 -7.77
CA VAL A 5 6.32 3.33 -6.71
C VAL A 5 7.53 2.42 -6.88
N THR A 6 8.42 2.40 -5.88
CA THR A 6 9.64 1.60 -5.91
C THR A 6 9.38 0.14 -5.51
N PRO A 7 10.29 -0.80 -5.82
CA PRO A 7 10.21 -2.18 -5.35
C PRO A 7 10.10 -2.28 -3.82
N GLU A 8 10.78 -1.40 -3.08
CA GLU A 8 10.68 -1.30 -1.61
C GLU A 8 9.26 -0.93 -1.17
N GLY A 9 8.61 -0.01 -1.90
CA GLY A 9 7.20 0.32 -1.67
C GLY A 9 6.30 -0.91 -1.78
N PHE A 10 6.51 -1.75 -2.79
CA PHE A 10 5.77 -3.01 -2.96
C PHE A 10 6.04 -4.04 -1.86
N ALA A 11 7.26 -4.11 -1.34
CA ALA A 11 7.58 -4.93 -0.16
C ALA A 11 6.75 -4.51 1.07
N HIS A 12 6.66 -3.21 1.34
CA HIS A 12 5.87 -2.68 2.45
C HIS A 12 4.37 -2.91 2.30
N LEU A 13 3.83 -2.70 1.10
CA LEU A 13 2.42 -3.01 0.81
C LEU A 13 2.10 -4.49 1.07
N THR A 14 2.98 -5.39 0.63
CA THR A 14 2.85 -6.83 0.85
C THR A 14 2.90 -7.18 2.33
N HIS A 15 3.84 -6.61 3.08
CA HIS A 15 4.01 -6.86 4.51
C HIS A 15 2.77 -6.44 5.32
N MET A 16 2.19 -5.27 5.01
CA MET A 16 0.96 -4.80 5.67
C MET A 16 -0.19 -5.81 5.51
N LEU A 17 -0.34 -6.41 4.32
CA LEU A 17 -1.39 -7.39 4.04
C LEU A 17 -1.16 -8.73 4.76
N MET A 18 0.10 -9.13 5.02
CA MET A 18 0.42 -10.37 5.73
C MET A 18 -0.06 -10.38 7.20
N SER A 19 -0.38 -9.21 7.77
CA SER A 19 -1.02 -9.13 9.10
C SER A 19 -2.47 -9.65 9.11
N LEU A 20 -3.10 -9.76 7.95
CA LEU A 20 -4.50 -10.15 7.79
C LEU A 20 -4.64 -11.66 7.55
N ALA A 21 -5.81 -12.21 7.87
CA ALA A 21 -6.19 -13.60 7.58
C ALA A 21 -5.16 -14.68 8.03
N GLY A 22 -4.35 -14.38 9.04
CA GLY A 22 -3.26 -15.25 9.51
C GLY A 22 -2.14 -15.43 8.48
N GLY A 23 -1.86 -14.41 7.66
CA GLY A 23 -0.78 -14.42 6.67
C GLY A 23 -1.10 -15.14 5.36
N LYS A 24 -2.36 -15.55 5.15
CA LYS A 24 -2.79 -16.26 3.93
C LYS A 24 -3.00 -15.27 2.78
N VAL A 25 -1.91 -14.87 2.15
CA VAL A 25 -1.89 -13.92 1.01
C VAL A 25 -1.55 -14.67 -0.28
N ILE A 26 -2.34 -14.42 -1.34
CA ILE A 26 -2.04 -14.87 -2.70
C ILE A 26 -1.71 -13.63 -3.52
N LEU A 27 -0.53 -13.63 -4.13
CA LEU A 27 -0.10 -12.58 -5.06
C LEU A 27 -0.43 -13.01 -6.51
N VAL A 28 -1.17 -12.17 -7.24
CA VAL A 28 -1.56 -12.40 -8.64
C VAL A 28 -1.03 -11.25 -9.49
N LEU A 29 -0.25 -11.57 -10.53
CA LEU A 29 0.26 -10.58 -11.47
C LEU A 29 -0.82 -10.23 -12.50
N GLU A 30 -1.20 -8.96 -12.58
CA GLU A 30 -2.20 -8.46 -13.52
C GLU A 30 -1.57 -7.75 -14.73
N GLY A 31 -0.91 -6.62 -14.49
CA GLY A 31 -0.28 -5.80 -15.53
C GLY A 31 1.14 -5.38 -15.17
N GLY A 32 1.75 -4.60 -16.05
CA GLY A 32 3.12 -4.14 -15.90
C GLY A 32 3.84 -4.10 -17.24
N TYR A 33 4.27 -2.91 -17.65
CA TYR A 33 4.72 -2.66 -19.02
C TYR A 33 6.22 -2.38 -19.13
N ASN A 34 6.89 -2.19 -17.98
CA ASN A 34 8.34 -2.16 -17.87
C ASN A 34 8.79 -3.49 -17.23
N LEU A 35 9.42 -4.36 -18.03
CA LEU A 35 9.79 -5.71 -17.60
C LEU A 35 10.77 -5.70 -16.42
N THR A 36 11.69 -4.74 -16.38
CA THR A 36 12.65 -4.60 -15.27
C THR A 36 11.92 -4.21 -13.99
N SER A 37 11.10 -3.15 -14.03
CA SER A 37 10.35 -2.72 -12.85
C SER A 37 9.39 -3.80 -12.33
N VAL A 38 8.78 -4.58 -13.25
CA VAL A 38 7.93 -5.72 -12.88
C VAL A 38 8.73 -6.80 -12.17
N ALA A 39 9.88 -7.21 -12.73
CA ALA A 39 10.71 -8.26 -12.15
C ALA A 39 11.23 -7.86 -10.76
N GLU A 40 11.73 -6.63 -10.60
CA GLU A 40 12.24 -6.10 -9.33
C GLU A 40 11.13 -6.00 -8.28
N SER A 41 9.99 -5.42 -8.64
CA SER A 41 8.86 -5.25 -7.70
C SER A 41 8.26 -6.60 -7.28
N LEU A 42 8.14 -7.55 -8.21
CA LEU A 42 7.68 -8.91 -7.89
C LEU A 42 8.67 -9.64 -6.98
N CYS A 43 9.97 -9.51 -7.25
CA CYS A 43 11.01 -10.07 -6.40
C CYS A 43 10.89 -9.54 -4.97
N SER A 44 10.70 -8.22 -4.80
CA SER A 44 10.48 -7.60 -3.50
C SER A 44 9.23 -8.13 -2.79
N CYS A 45 8.10 -8.29 -3.49
CA CYS A 45 6.90 -8.89 -2.90
C CYS A 45 7.15 -10.32 -2.42
N VAL A 46 7.80 -11.16 -3.25
CA VAL A 46 8.09 -12.56 -2.92
C VAL A 46 9.07 -12.67 -1.75
N THR A 47 10.08 -11.81 -1.72
CA THR A 47 11.04 -11.71 -0.61
C THR A 47 10.31 -11.43 0.71
N THR A 48 9.39 -10.46 0.73
CA THR A 48 8.54 -10.20 1.91
C THR A 48 7.66 -11.41 2.27
N LEU A 49 7.05 -12.10 1.30
CA LEU A 49 6.24 -13.29 1.55
C LEU A 49 7.03 -14.45 2.17
N LEU A 50 8.33 -14.54 1.87
CA LEU A 50 9.25 -15.51 2.47
C LEU A 50 9.66 -15.15 3.91
N GLY A 51 9.27 -13.96 4.40
CA GLY A 51 9.49 -13.52 5.77
C GLY A 51 10.73 -12.65 5.97
N ASP A 52 11.40 -12.23 4.88
CA ASP A 52 12.50 -11.29 4.97
C ASP A 52 12.02 -9.90 5.47
N PRO A 53 12.86 -9.16 6.20
CA PRO A 53 12.50 -7.85 6.73
C PRO A 53 12.27 -6.84 5.61
N CYS A 54 11.32 -5.92 5.80
CA CYS A 54 11.09 -4.85 4.85
C CYS A 54 12.32 -3.93 4.72
N PRO A 55 12.66 -3.49 3.49
CA PRO A 55 13.71 -2.51 3.26
C PRO A 55 13.36 -1.15 3.88
N LEU A 56 14.36 -0.29 4.10
CA LEU A 56 14.12 1.09 4.53
C LEU A 56 13.46 1.89 3.41
N LEU A 57 12.49 2.74 3.75
CA LEU A 57 11.92 3.72 2.82
C LEU A 57 12.54 5.08 3.04
N GLU A 58 12.90 5.73 1.94
CA GLU A 58 13.28 7.14 1.96
C GLU A 58 12.06 8.01 2.31
N PRO A 59 12.24 9.13 3.01
CA PRO A 59 11.17 10.07 3.29
C PRO A 59 10.51 10.55 1.99
N TYR A 60 9.18 10.55 1.96
CA TYR A 60 8.40 11.02 0.81
C TYR A 60 7.47 12.17 1.21
N SER A 61 7.25 13.08 0.27
CA SER A 61 6.19 14.09 0.38
C SER A 61 4.91 13.56 -0.25
N VAL A 62 3.78 13.79 0.41
CA VAL A 62 2.45 13.49 -0.14
C VAL A 62 1.98 14.70 -0.93
N SER A 63 1.45 14.49 -2.14
CA SER A 63 0.88 15.58 -2.93
C SER A 63 -0.50 15.99 -2.40
N ASP A 64 -0.86 17.26 -2.55
CA ASP A 64 -2.18 17.77 -2.13
C ASP A 64 -3.32 17.00 -2.79
N SER A 65 -3.17 16.67 -4.08
CA SER A 65 -4.16 15.88 -4.82
C SER A 65 -4.37 14.47 -4.23
N ALA A 66 -3.30 13.83 -3.73
CA ALA A 66 -3.43 12.54 -3.05
C ALA A 66 -4.16 12.69 -1.71
N LEU A 67 -3.84 13.74 -0.95
CA LEU A 67 -4.50 14.04 0.32
C LEU A 67 -6.00 14.32 0.14
N ASP A 68 -6.37 15.13 -0.85
CA ASP A 68 -7.76 15.41 -1.21
C ASP A 68 -8.52 14.13 -1.60
N SER A 69 -7.88 13.27 -2.38
CA SER A 69 -8.45 11.98 -2.79
C SER A 69 -8.71 11.06 -1.59
N ILE A 70 -7.75 10.99 -0.66
CA ILE A 70 -7.90 10.21 0.59
C ILE A 70 -9.03 10.79 1.45
N ASN A 71 -9.05 12.10 1.68
CA ASN A 71 -10.07 12.76 2.49
C ASN A 71 -11.48 12.57 1.91
N SER A 72 -11.62 12.68 0.59
CA SER A 72 -12.88 12.42 -0.09
C SER A 72 -13.35 10.96 0.10
N THR A 73 -12.42 10.00 -0.04
CA THR A 73 -12.68 8.57 0.17
C THR A 73 -13.12 8.30 1.61
N VAL A 74 -12.41 8.84 2.60
CA VAL A 74 -12.75 8.70 4.04
C VAL A 74 -14.15 9.26 4.31
N ARG A 75 -14.47 10.46 3.81
CA ARG A 75 -15.77 11.11 4.01
C ARG A 75 -16.93 10.25 3.49
N VAL A 76 -16.80 9.64 2.32
CA VAL A 76 -17.85 8.80 1.73
C VAL A 76 -18.01 7.49 2.50
N HIS A 77 -16.91 6.89 2.94
CA HIS A 77 -16.89 5.56 3.53
C HIS A 77 -17.07 5.52 5.07
N SER A 78 -16.88 6.63 5.79
CA SER A 78 -16.94 6.68 7.27
C SER A 78 -18.28 6.24 7.87
N GLN A 79 -19.38 6.40 7.13
CA GLN A 79 -20.70 5.92 7.56
C GLN A 79 -20.80 4.38 7.62
N TYR A 80 -19.99 3.68 6.82
CA TYR A 80 -20.01 2.21 6.71
C TYR A 80 -18.91 1.53 7.54
N TRP A 81 -17.77 2.21 7.72
CA TRP A 81 -16.59 1.63 8.35
C TRP A 81 -16.23 2.38 9.63
N ARG A 82 -16.37 1.71 10.78
CA ARG A 82 -16.11 2.31 12.11
C ARG A 82 -14.71 2.91 12.22
N ASN A 83 -13.70 2.24 11.65
CA ASN A 83 -12.29 2.67 11.74
C ASN A 83 -11.99 3.95 10.93
N LEU A 84 -12.94 4.41 10.10
CA LEU A 84 -12.82 5.64 9.32
C LEU A 84 -13.66 6.78 9.91
N LYS A 85 -14.37 6.55 11.02
CA LYS A 85 -15.08 7.63 11.71
C LYS A 85 -14.04 8.55 12.32
N GLN A 86 -14.04 9.80 11.88
CA GLN A 86 -13.30 10.84 12.58
C GLN A 86 -14.09 11.14 13.85
N ASP A 87 -13.42 11.15 15.01
CA ASP A 87 -14.02 11.66 16.22
C ASP A 87 -14.38 13.13 15.95
N ASP A 88 -15.65 13.49 16.10
CA ASP A 88 -16.07 14.88 15.99
C ASP A 88 -15.28 15.69 17.02
N PRO A 89 -14.58 16.79 16.63
CA PRO A 89 -13.94 17.68 17.58
C PRO A 89 -15.02 18.54 18.26
N VAL A 90 -15.89 17.92 19.05
CA VAL A 90 -16.79 18.59 20.01
C VAL A 90 -16.97 17.69 21.23
N ASN A 91 -15.95 17.70 22.09
CA ASN A 91 -16.09 17.85 23.54
C ASN A 91 -14.86 18.58 24.07
#